data_AF-A0A9X3FD67-F1
#
_entry.id   AF-A0A9X3FD67-F1
#
_cell.length_a   1.000
_cell.length_b   1.000
_cell.length_c   1.000
_cell.angle_alpha   90.00
_cell.angle_beta   90.00
_cell.angle_gamma   90.00
#
_symmetry.space_group_name_H-M   'P 1'
#
loop_
_entity.id
_entity.type
_entity.pdbx_description
1 polymer ?
#
loop_
_entity_poly.entity_id
_entity_poly.type
_entity_poly.pdbx_seq_one_letter_code
_entity_poly.pdbx_strand_id
1 'polypeptide(L)' 'MEIRKAQRKQAKIKLALQGPSGSGKTMSALLLASGITDWSKIAVIDTENHSADLYAHLRSVQRTAALITFYTRKVL' A
#
# COMPACT_ATOMS: atom_id res chain seq x y z
N MET A 1 35.17 -15.63 15.06
CA MET A 1 34.10 -15.45 14.04
C MET A 1 33.04 -16.50 14.33
N GLU A 2 31.87 -16.11 14.81
CA GLU A 2 30.78 -17.05 15.10
C GLU A 2 29.86 -17.20 13.88
N ILE A 3 29.74 -18.43 13.38
CA ILE A 3 28.85 -18.76 12.26
C ILE A 3 27.49 -19.13 12.83
N ARG A 4 26.50 -18.23 12.69
CA ARG A 4 25.11 -18.52 13.09
C ARG A 4 24.36 -19.26 11.98
N LYS A 5 23.48 -20.20 12.36
CA LYS A 5 22.52 -20.82 11.44
C LYS A 5 21.51 -19.78 10.95
N ALA A 6 21.32 -19.68 9.62
CA ALA A 6 20.31 -18.79 9.04
C ALA A 6 18.90 -19.28 9.41
N GLN A 7 18.08 -18.39 9.96
CA GLN A 7 16.65 -18.64 10.23
C GLN A 7 15.80 -17.73 9.34
N ARG A 8 14.73 -18.28 8.74
CA ARG A 8 13.73 -17.48 8.03
C ARG A 8 12.99 -16.59 9.02
N LYS A 9 13.27 -15.29 9.00
CA LYS A 9 12.42 -14.29 9.65
C LYS A 9 11.30 -13.90 8.69
N GLN A 10 10.08 -13.72 9.19
CA GLN A 10 9.04 -13.03 8.43
C GLN A 10 9.49 -11.58 8.20
N ALA A 11 9.99 -11.30 7.01
CA ALA A 11 10.36 -9.95 6.60
C ALA A 11 9.10 -9.23 6.09
N LYS A 12 8.83 -8.03 6.62
CA LYS A 12 7.78 -7.17 6.08
C LYS A 12 8.25 -6.60 4.74
N ILE A 13 7.42 -6.73 3.71
CA ILE A 13 7.67 -6.12 2.40
C ILE A 13 7.41 -4.60 2.51
N LYS A 14 8.35 -3.81 2.01
CA LYS A 14 8.19 -2.36 1.82
C LYS A 14 8.23 -2.08 0.33
N LEU A 15 7.10 -1.66 -0.23
CA LEU A 15 6.93 -1.42 -1.66
C LEU A 15 6.51 0.05 -1.87
N ALA A 16 7.09 0.70 -2.87
CA ALA A 16 6.68 2.02 -3.32
C ALA A 16 6.23 1.94 -4.78
N LEU A 17 5.04 2.48 -5.08
CA LEU A 17 4.57 2.65 -6.45
C LEU A 17 4.74 4.12 -6.84
N GLN A 18 5.49 4.38 -7.91
CA GLN A 18 5.82 5.73 -8.39
C GLN A 18 5.26 5.98 -9.78
N GLY A 19 4.89 7.24 -10.06
CA GLY A 19 4.28 7.65 -11.32
C GLY A 19 3.55 9.00 -11.19
N PRO A 20 3.24 9.67 -12.33
CA PRO A 20 2.55 10.95 -12.32
C PRO A 20 1.13 10.86 -11.73
N SER A 21 0.51 11.99 -11.44
CA SER A 21 -0.90 12.01 -10.99
C SER A 21 -1.80 11.36 -12.05
N GLY A 22 -2.82 10.60 -11.61
CA GLY A 22 -3.72 9.87 -12.52
C GLY A 22 -3.16 8.57 -13.11
N SER A 23 -1.90 8.20 -12.85
CA SER A 23 -1.29 6.97 -13.41
C SER A 23 -1.76 5.65 -12.75
N GLY A 24 -2.82 5.67 -11.94
CA GLY A 24 -3.40 4.47 -11.31
C GLY A 24 -2.68 3.94 -10.07
N LYS A 25 -1.79 4.72 -9.42
CA LYS A 25 -0.99 4.23 -8.27
C LYS A 25 -1.82 3.69 -7.12
N THR A 26 -2.84 4.42 -6.68
CA THR A 26 -3.73 4.01 -5.58
C THR A 26 -4.49 2.73 -5.94
N MET A 27 -5.04 2.66 -7.16
CA MET A 27 -5.74 1.48 -7.66
C MET A 27 -4.81 0.25 -7.73
N SER A 28 -3.62 0.41 -8.31
CA SER A 28 -2.64 -0.68 -8.41
C SER A 28 -2.19 -1.17 -7.03
N ALA A 29 -2.03 -0.28 -6.04
CA ALA A 29 -1.71 -0.67 -4.66
C ALA A 29 -2.82 -1.52 -4.04
N LEU A 30 -4.09 -1.11 -4.21
CA LEU A 30 -5.25 -1.86 -3.71
C LEU A 30 -5.37 -3.24 -4.37
N LEU A 31 -5.21 -3.31 -5.69
CA LEU A 31 -5.26 -4.58 -6.43
C LEU A 31 -4.11 -5.52 -6.01
N LEU A 32 -2.89 -5.00 -5.87
CA LEU A 32 -1.75 -5.78 -5.35
C LEU A 32 -2.03 -6.33 -3.96
N ALA A 33 -2.54 -5.49 -3.06
CA ALA A 33 -2.88 -5.91 -1.70
C ALA A 33 -3.97 -7.00 -1.72
N SER A 34 -4.99 -6.87 -2.57
CA SER A 34 -6.07 -7.86 -2.72
C SER A 34 -5.62 -9.19 -3.31
N GLY A 35 -4.56 -9.18 -4.12
CA GLY A 35 -3.95 -10.41 -4.64
C GLY A 35 -3.10 -11.14 -3.60
N ILE A 36 -2.65 -10.44 -2.55
CA ILE A 36 -1.82 -10.99 -1.47
C ILE A 36 -2.67 -11.43 -0.27
N THR A 37 -3.78 -10.74 0.01
CA THR A 37 -4.61 -11.01 1.20
C THR A 37 -6.06 -10.60 1.02
N ASP A 38 -6.90 -11.01 1.98
CA ASP A 38 -8.32 -10.67 2.01
C ASP A 38 -8.52 -9.16 2.24
N TRP A 39 -9.54 -8.58 1.60
CA TRP A 39 -9.88 -7.16 1.72
C TRP A 39 -10.12 -6.70 3.17
N SER A 40 -10.59 -7.57 4.05
CA SER A 40 -10.79 -7.28 5.47
C SER A 40 -9.48 -7.06 6.24
N LYS A 41 -8.32 -7.43 5.68
CA LYS A 41 -6.99 -7.24 6.29
C LYS A 41 -6.23 -6.08 5.65
N ILE A 42 -6.84 -5.39 4.67
CA ILE A 42 -6.23 -4.27 3.97
C ILE A 42 -6.61 -2.98 4.69
N ALA A 43 -5.58 -2.23 5.04
CA ALA A 43 -5.64 -0.92 5.67
C ALA A 43 -5.08 0.12 4.69
N VAL A 44 -5.82 1.20 4.48
CA VAL A 44 -5.41 2.30 3.60
C VAL A 44 -5.20 3.56 4.43
N ILE A 45 -4.00 4.14 4.32
CA ILE A 45 -3.76 5.52 4.71
C ILE A 45 -3.79 6.36 3.45
N ASP A 46 -4.71 7.30 3.42
CA ASP A 46 -4.82 8.27 2.33
C ASP A 46 -4.27 9.61 2.78
N THR A 47 -3.21 10.07 2.12
CA THR A 47 -2.63 11.39 2.32
C THR A 47 -2.94 12.34 1.16
N GLU A 48 -3.68 11.88 0.13
CA GLU A 48 -3.93 12.61 -1.11
C GLU A 48 -5.43 12.86 -1.29
N ASN A 49 -5.93 13.98 -0.72
CA ASN A 49 -7.28 14.54 -0.94
C ASN A 49 -8.43 13.52 -1.09
N HIS A 50 -8.47 12.47 -0.26
CA HIS A 50 -9.52 11.44 -0.29
C HIS A 50 -9.55 10.63 -1.61
N SER A 51 -8.42 10.48 -2.30
CA SER A 51 -8.28 9.67 -3.51
C SER A 51 -8.67 8.19 -3.31
N ALA A 52 -8.53 7.67 -2.09
CA ALA A 52 -8.93 6.32 -1.73
C ALA A 52 -10.47 6.16 -1.69
N ASP A 53 -11.21 7.23 -1.44
CA ASP A 53 -12.68 7.19 -1.31
C ASP A 53 -13.36 6.87 -2.65
N LEU A 54 -12.69 7.21 -3.78
CA LEU A 54 -13.11 6.79 -5.12
C LEU A 54 -13.24 5.27 -5.25
N TYR A 55 -12.53 4.52 -4.41
CA TYR A 55 -12.46 3.06 -4.46
C TYR A 55 -13.22 2.38 -3.32
N ALA A 56 -14.00 3.12 -2.52
CA ALA A 56 -14.76 2.56 -1.40
C ALA A 56 -15.73 1.42 -1.80
N HIS A 57 -16.15 1.41 -3.06
CA HIS A 57 -17.03 0.40 -3.64
C HIS A 57 -16.33 -0.95 -3.93
N LEU A 58 -14.99 -1.03 -3.90
CA LEU A 58 -14.22 -2.26 -4.16
C LEU A 58 -14.31 -3.31 -3.01
N ARG A 59 -15.25 -3.12 -2.08
CA ARG A 59 -15.58 -3.89 -0.86
C ARG A 59 -14.76 -3.48 0.36
N SER A 60 -15.39 -3.60 1.53
CA SER A 60 -15.08 -3.00 2.83
C SER A 60 -13.61 -3.05 3.26
N VAL A 61 -12.82 -2.09 2.78
CA VAL A 61 -11.51 -1.79 3.34
C VAL A 61 -11.72 -1.31 4.77
N GLN A 62 -11.11 -1.98 5.74
CA GLN A 62 -11.14 -1.48 7.12
C GLN A 62 -10.21 -0.26 7.19
N ARG A 63 -10.76 0.93 7.44
CA ARG A 63 -9.97 2.14 7.72
C ARG A 63 -9.25 1.96 9.06
N THR A 64 -8.04 1.44 9.02
CA THR A 64 -7.10 1.48 10.13
C THR A 64 -5.70 1.82 9.61
N ALA A 65 -4.94 2.58 10.39
CA ALA A 65 -3.74 3.26 9.94
C ALA A 65 -2.54 2.31 9.73
N ALA A 66 -2.03 2.18 8.50
CA ALA A 66 -0.60 1.94 8.20
C ALA A 66 -0.17 2.45 6.80
N LEU A 67 1.06 2.96 6.76
CA LEU A 67 1.72 3.83 5.78
C LEU A 67 1.70 3.37 4.30
N ILE A 68 0.86 3.98 3.46
CA ILE A 68 1.14 4.15 2.02
C ILE A 68 1.34 5.65 1.79
N THR A 69 2.57 6.12 2.02
CA THR A 69 2.93 7.51 1.69
C THR A 69 3.12 7.61 0.18
N PHE A 70 2.16 8.21 -0.51
CA PHE A 70 2.41 8.75 -1.84
C PHE A 70 3.00 10.16 -1.70
N TYR A 71 4.21 10.35 -2.22
CA TYR A 71 4.85 11.66 -2.30
C TYR A 71 4.75 12.15 -3.74
N THR A 72 3.64 12.78 -4.12
CA THR A 72 3.60 13.54 -5.36
C THR A 72 4.37 14.85 -5.17
N ARG A 73 5.62 14.93 -5.66
CA ARG A 73 6.10 16.24 -6.09
C ARG A 73 5.28 16.61 -7.32
N LYS A 74 4.30 17.50 -7.16
CA LYS A 74 3.88 18.37 -8.26
C LYS A 74 5.15 19.14 -8.64
N VAL A 75 5.81 18.71 -9.70
CA VAL A 75 6.73 19.56 -10.43
C VAL A 75 5.83 20.59 -11.12
N LEU A 76 5.70 21.75 -10.48
CA LEU A 76 5.37 22.99 -11.16
C LEU A 76 6.69 23.59 -11.66
#